data_AF-A0A920K112-F1
#
_entry.id   AF-A0A920K112-F1
#
_cell.length_a   1.000
_cell.length_b   1.000
_cell.length_c   1.000
_cell.angle_alpha   90.00
_cell.angle_beta   90.00
_cell.angle_gamma   90.00
#
_symmetry.space_group_name_H-M   'P 1'
#
loop_
_entity.id
_entity.type
_entity.pdbx_description
1 polymer ?
#
loop_
_entity_poly.entity_id
_entity_poly.type
_entity_poly.pdbx_seq_one_letter_code
_entity_poly.pdbx_strand_id
1 'polypeptide(L)'
;MLDNFLTGTATLFGDPFTIGIFIFGVIGGMLFGAIPGVSMLTLAAILLPFTADLSPSQGVMLFAVIYCTGTYGGAITAILFNIPGAPENAPTALMGIQ
;
A
#
# COMPACT_ATOMS: atom_id res chain seq x y z
N MET A 1 -11.06 -22.47 6.55
CA MET A 1 -9.96 -21.47 6.51
C MET A 1 -9.42 -21.32 5.09
N LEU A 2 -9.03 -22.43 4.46
CA LEU A 2 -8.65 -22.46 3.05
C LEU A 2 -9.77 -21.97 2.11
N ASP A 3 -11.03 -22.26 2.44
CA ASP A 3 -12.20 -21.83 1.65
C ASP A 3 -12.39 -20.31 1.64
N ASN A 4 -12.11 -19.63 2.76
CA ASN A 4 -12.18 -18.17 2.86
C ASN A 4 -11.06 -17.51 2.04
N PHE A 5 -9.86 -18.10 2.03
CA PHE A 5 -8.76 -17.63 1.20
C PHE A 5 -9.06 -17.80 -0.29
N LEU A 6 -9.56 -18.98 -0.69
CA LEU A 6 -9.96 -19.25 -2.07
C LEU A 6 -11.09 -18.32 -2.53
N THR A 7 -12.08 -18.07 -1.66
CA THR A 7 -13.18 -17.14 -1.95
C THR A 7 -12.69 -15.71 -2.12
N GLY A 8 -11.81 -15.22 -1.23
CA GLY A 8 -11.22 -13.88 -1.33
C GLY A 8 -10.37 -13.69 -2.60
N THR A 9 -9.60 -14.71 -2.96
CA THR A 9 -8.80 -14.70 -4.19
C THR A 9 -9.69 -14.73 -5.43
N ALA A 10 -10.74 -15.54 -5.42
CA ALA A 10 -11.72 -15.60 -6.51
C ALA A 10 -12.46 -14.26 -6.69
N THR A 11 -12.82 -13.56 -5.60
CA THR A 11 -13.46 -12.23 -5.70
C THR A 11 -12.55 -11.15 -6.28
N LEU A 12 -11.23 -11.23 -6.06
CA LEU A 12 -10.28 -10.30 -6.66
C LEU A 12 -10.25 -10.43 -8.19
N PHE A 13 -10.24 -11.67 -8.70
CA PHE A 13 -10.17 -11.93 -10.15
C PHE A 13 -11.54 -12.02 -10.85
N GLY A 14 -12.63 -12.11 -10.10
CA GLY A 14 -13.98 -12.32 -10.62
C GLY A 14 -14.72 -11.04 -11.02
N ASP A 15 -14.33 -9.88 -10.48
CA ASP A 15 -15.00 -8.60 -10.71
C ASP A 15 -14.03 -7.52 -11.23
N PRO A 16 -14.24 -6.98 -12.45
CA PRO A 16 -13.41 -5.92 -13.02
C PRO A 16 -13.31 -4.66 -12.15
N PHE A 17 -14.35 -4.33 -11.38
CA PHE A 17 -14.34 -3.14 -10.52
C PHE A 17 -13.37 -3.30 -9.35
N THR A 18 -13.35 -4.48 -8.74
CA THR A 18 -12.40 -4.84 -7.67
C THR A 18 -10.94 -4.80 -8.15
N ILE A 19 -10.66 -5.27 -9.37
CA ILE A 19 -9.34 -5.15 -10.00
C ILE A 19 -8.95 -3.68 -10.19
N GLY A 20 -9.89 -2.83 -10.61
CA GLY A 20 -9.67 -1.40 -10.76
C GLY A 20 -9.25 -0.74 -9.44
N ILE A 21 -9.95 -1.04 -8.35
CA ILE A 21 -9.61 -0.56 -7.00
C ILE A 21 -8.22 -1.06 -6.58
N PHE A 22 -7.90 -2.34 -6.86
CA PHE A 22 -6.60 -2.92 -6.55
C PHE A 22 -5.46 -2.18 -7.27
N ILE A 23 -5.57 -1.98 -8.58
CA ILE A 23 -4.55 -1.27 -9.36
C ILE A 23 -4.41 0.18 -8.88
N PHE A 24 -5.52 0.86 -8.62
CA PHE A 24 -5.50 2.22 -8.12
C PHE A 24 -4.86 2.30 -6.73
N GLY A 25 -5.13 1.31 -5.87
CA GLY A 25 -4.48 1.15 -4.58
C GLY A 25 -2.97 0.91 -4.71
N VAL A 26 -2.53 0.09 -5.67
CA VAL A 26 -1.10 -0.14 -5.92
C VAL A 26 -0.40 1.16 -6.35
N ILE A 27 -0.95 1.87 -7.33
CA ILE A 27 -0.36 3.10 -7.85
C ILE A 27 -0.40 4.20 -6.78
N GLY A 28 -1.54 4.39 -6.14
CA GLY A 28 -1.71 5.36 -5.06
C GLY A 28 -0.75 5.08 -3.91
N GLY A 29 -0.73 3.84 -3.41
CA GLY A 29 0.16 3.41 -2.34
C GLY A 29 1.63 3.64 -2.68
N MET A 30 2.05 3.34 -3.91
CA MET A 30 3.42 3.60 -4.36
C MET A 30 3.75 5.09 -4.44
N LEU A 31 2.86 5.92 -5.01
CA LEU A 31 3.08 7.37 -5.13
C LEU A 31 3.17 8.04 -3.77
N PHE A 32 2.26 7.71 -2.87
CA PHE A 32 2.25 8.28 -1.54
C PHE A 32 3.38 7.73 -0.66
N GLY A 33 3.74 6.45 -0.80
CA GLY A 33 4.90 5.86 -0.13
C GLY A 33 6.21 6.46 -0.59
N ALA A 34 6.29 6.90 -1.85
CA ALA A 34 7.45 7.62 -2.36
C ALA A 34 7.58 9.05 -1.77
N ILE A 35 6.56 9.62 -1.12
CA ILE A 35 6.70 10.95 -0.51
C ILE A 35 7.57 10.84 0.75
N PRO A 36 8.74 11.50 0.80
CA PRO A 36 9.62 11.42 1.96
C PRO A 36 8.92 12.01 3.21
N GLY A 37 8.93 11.25 4.30
CA GLY A 37 8.36 11.67 5.59
C GLY A 37 6.86 11.40 5.78
N VAL A 38 6.18 10.71 4.85
CA VAL A 38 4.78 10.27 5.04
C VAL A 38 4.76 8.87 5.63
N SER A 39 4.19 8.74 6.83
CA SER A 39 4.03 7.43 7.48
C SER A 39 2.84 6.65 6.90
N MET A 40 2.94 5.31 6.93
CA MET A 40 1.86 4.41 6.51
C MET A 40 0.57 4.62 7.31
N LEU A 41 0.69 5.00 8.58
CA LEU A 41 -0.45 5.29 9.44
C LEU A 41 -1.23 6.54 8.96
N THR A 42 -0.51 7.56 8.52
CA THR A 42 -1.10 8.77 7.92
C THR A 42 -1.86 8.42 6.65
N LEU A 43 -1.32 7.51 5.84
CA LEU A 43 -1.96 7.05 4.62
C LEU A 43 -3.25 6.27 4.88
N ALA A 44 -3.21 5.35 5.85
CA ALA A 44 -4.39 4.59 6.27
C ALA A 44 -5.51 5.52 6.77
N ALA A 45 -5.18 6.57 7.53
CA ALA A 45 -6.16 7.56 7.99
C ALA A 45 -6.81 8.35 6.83
N ILE A 46 -6.05 8.70 5.80
CA ILE A 46 -6.55 9.42 4.61
C ILE A 46 -7.49 8.53 3.79
N LEU A 47 -7.25 7.22 3.74
CA LEU A 47 -8.06 6.25 2.97
C LEU A 47 -9.35 5.85 3.66
N LEU A 48 -9.41 5.98 4.98
CA LEU A 48 -10.57 5.61 5.80
C LEU A 48 -11.91 6.17 5.27
N PRO A 49 -12.04 7.47 4.91
CA PRO A 49 -13.26 7.97 4.28
C PRO A 49 -13.57 7.36 2.92
N PHE A 50 -12.55 7.02 2.12
CA PHE A 50 -12.74 6.37 0.82
C PHE A 50 -13.17 4.90 0.94
N THR A 51 -12.89 4.26 2.08
CA THR A 51 -13.33 2.88 2.35
C THR A 51 -14.76 2.78 2.88
N ALA A 52 -15.41 3.89 3.23
CA ALA A 52 -16.78 3.89 3.77
C ALA A 52 -17.83 3.43 2.76
N ASP A 53 -17.60 3.71 1.46
CA ASP A 53 -18.51 3.32 0.38
C ASP A 53 -18.17 1.94 -0.23
N LEU A 54 -17.09 1.29 0.23
CA LEU A 54 -16.62 0.01 -0.28
C LEU A 54 -17.15 -1.17 0.53
N SER A 55 -17.30 -2.33 -0.12
CA SER A 55 -17.61 -3.56 0.62
C SER A 55 -16.46 -3.90 1.59
N PRO A 56 -16.74 -4.55 2.75
CA PRO A 56 -15.71 -4.86 3.75
C PRO A 56 -14.53 -5.66 3.18
N SER A 57 -14.77 -6.55 2.22
CA SER A 57 -13.72 -7.31 1.53
C SER A 57 -12.81 -6.43 0.67
N GLN A 58 -13.39 -5.49 -0.08
CA GLN A 58 -12.63 -4.51 -0.89
C GLN A 58 -11.88 -3.51 -0.02
N GLY A 59 -12.46 -3.06 1.10
CA GLY A 59 -11.80 -2.15 2.03
C GLY A 59 -10.55 -2.76 2.65
N VAL A 60 -10.64 -3.99 3.18
CA VAL A 60 -9.50 -4.70 3.75
C VAL A 60 -8.42 -4.96 2.69
N MET A 61 -8.82 -5.34 1.47
CA MET A 61 -7.90 -5.49 0.35
C MET A 61 -7.15 -4.20 0.03
N LEU A 62 -7.86 -3.07 -0.08
CA LEU A 62 -7.26 -1.77 -0.39
C LEU A 62 -6.23 -1.37 0.67
N PHE A 63 -6.54 -1.55 1.96
CA PHE A 63 -5.60 -1.30 3.05
C PHE A 63 -4.35 -2.19 2.96
N ALA A 64 -4.52 -3.49 2.68
CA ALA A 64 -3.40 -4.43 2.56
C ALA A 64 -2.48 -4.10 1.36
N VAL A 65 -3.08 -3.75 0.23
CA VAL A 65 -2.35 -3.38 -1.00
C VAL A 65 -1.56 -2.10 -0.81
N ILE A 66 -2.20 -1.07 -0.25
CA ILE A 66 -1.54 0.20 0.02
C ILE A 66 -0.45 0.01 1.06
N TYR A 67 -0.67 -0.83 2.08
CA TYR A 67 0.35 -1.17 3.05
C TYR A 67 1.62 -1.72 2.39
N CYS A 68 1.47 -2.77 1.58
CA CYS A 68 2.58 -3.44 0.92
C CYS A 68 3.31 -2.51 -0.07
N THR A 69 2.57 -1.76 -0.87
CA THR A 69 3.14 -0.89 -1.92
C THR A 69 3.72 0.41 -1.37
N GLY A 70 3.17 0.95 -0.29
CA GLY A 70 3.68 2.15 0.38
C GLY A 70 5.02 1.90 1.07
N THR A 71 5.15 0.78 1.80
CA THR A 71 6.43 0.39 2.41
C THR A 71 7.52 0.21 1.35
N TYR A 72 7.18 -0.41 0.21
CA TYR A 72 8.10 -0.55 -0.92
C TYR A 72 8.43 0.78 -1.60
N GLY A 73 7.43 1.65 -1.82
CA GLY A 73 7.62 2.99 -2.40
C GLY A 73 8.57 3.88 -1.57
N GLY A 74 8.47 3.80 -0.24
CA GLY A 74 9.36 4.53 0.66
C GLY A 74 10.80 4.03 0.64
N ALA A 75 11.06 2.81 0.18
CA ALA A 75 12.41 2.29 0.03
C ALA A 75 13.11 2.93 -1.19
N ILE A 76 12.34 3.25 -2.24
CA ILE A 76 12.86 3.90 -3.45
C ILE A 76 13.43 5.28 -3.12
N THR A 77 12.71 6.09 -2.34
CA THR A 77 13.19 7.42 -1.93
C THR A 77 14.25 7.40 -0.86
N ALA A 78 14.26 6.38 0.01
CA ALA A 78 15.36 6.13 0.93
C ALA A 78 16.68 5.89 0.16
N ILE A 79 16.66 5.07 -0.90
CA ILE A 79 17.84 4.79 -1.73
C ILE A 79 18.30 6.03 -2.50
N LEU A 80 17.37 6.71 -3.18
CA LEU A 80 17.72 7.79 -4.11
C LEU A 80 18.06 9.11 -3.42
N PHE A 81 17.40 9.42 -2.31
CA PHE A 81 17.50 10.73 -1.66
C PHE A 81 18.00 10.68 -0.22
N ASN A 82 18.33 9.50 0.32
CA ASN A 82 18.77 9.30 1.70
C ASN A 82 17.77 9.80 2.77
N ILE A 83 16.51 10.05 2.38
CA ILE A 83 15.44 10.47 3.30
C ILE A 83 14.49 9.29 3.50
N PRO A 84 14.61 8.53 4.60
CA PRO A 84 13.73 7.39 4.85
C PRO A 84 12.30 7.86 5.11
N GLY A 85 11.34 7.29 4.39
CA GLY A 85 9.91 7.54 4.62
C GLY A 85 9.34 6.84 5.88
N ALA A 86 9.98 5.76 6.32
CA ALA A 86 9.58 4.98 7.49
C ALA A 86 10.80 4.41 8.24
N PRO A 87 10.69 4.09 9.56
CA PRO A 87 11.80 3.56 10.36
C PRO A 87 12.38 2.25 9.80
N GLU A 88 11.52 1.42 9.22
CA GLU A 88 11.87 0.15 8.56
C GLU A 88 12.80 0.33 7.35
N ASN A 89 12.80 1.50 6.71
CA ASN A 89 13.60 1.80 5.52
C ASN A 89 14.92 2.54 5.86
N ALA A 90 15.21 2.76 7.15
CA ALA A 90 16.46 3.39 7.60
C ALA A 90 17.73 2.63 7.13
N PRO A 91 17.79 1.28 7.13
CA PRO A 91 18.94 0.56 6.58
C PRO A 91 19.12 0.79 5.07
N THR A 92 18.01 0.92 4.34
CA THR A 92 18.01 1.16 2.89
C THR A 92 18.50 2.57 2.55
N ALA A 93 18.19 3.56 3.39
CA ALA A 93 18.78 4.90 3.28
C ALA A 93 20.30 4.84 3.47
N LEU A 94 20.77 4.11 4.50
CA LEU A 94 22.19 3.90 4.76
C LEU A 94 22.91 3.24 3.57
N MET A 95 22.23 2.34 2.85
CA MET A 95 22.76 1.69 1.66
C MET A 95 23.00 2.66 0.49
N GLY A 96 22.21 3.74 0.38
CA GLY A 96 22.36 4.75 -0.68
C GLY A 96 23.52 5.75 -0.48
N ILE A 97 24.12 5.78 0.71
CA ILE A 97 25.28 6.66 1.04
C ILE A 97 26.62 5.91 1.08
N GLN A 98 26.62 4.58 0.94
CA GLN A 98 27.83 3.76 0.76
C GLN A 98 28.21 3.66 -0.71
#